data_AF-A0A2N1Q1R1-F1
#
_entry.id   AF-A0A2N1Q1R1-F1
#
_cell.length_a   1.000
_cell.length_b   1.000
_cell.length_c   1.000
_cell.angle_alpha   90.00
_cell.angle_beta   90.00
_cell.angle_gamma   90.00
#
_symmetry.space_group_name_H-M   'P 1'
#
loop_
_entity.id
_entity.type
_entity.pdbx_description
1 polymer ?
#
loop_
_entity_poly.entity_id
_entity_poly.type
_entity_poly.pdbx_seq_one_letter_code
_entity_poly.pdbx_strand_id
1 'polypeptide(L)'
;MKFKEFKTDLKANAKFNIVNNSDDFNIRSYLPFERKNQKNYFRYALVSLALLFLVGMGGFMYLNLNPVSYLEMEVNPGVEIQLNRFNRVVGVTATDSNANDIEAELNLKYKRLDDALVLIYDYYIDEGLTVEDNLYVLYGIDASLSNRETINTVINENLPNNVKPIVLVGNFSDVNFSSGEEIASPMTPDGSIDYNNDIGQGEQVPNIVEGRSYEEIIIDYDISDLRLSLVIMLFNEMDDFTTEADFISLLEMNISELYELYEK
;
A
#
# COMPACT_ATOMS: atom_id res chain seq x y z
N MET A 1 80.27 -69.30 43.10
CA MET A 1 80.54 -68.15 42.20
C MET A 1 80.64 -66.88 43.03
N LYS A 2 81.70 -66.09 42.86
CA LYS A 2 81.93 -64.88 43.66
C LYS A 2 81.10 -63.73 43.07
N PHE A 3 80.25 -63.09 43.87
CA PHE A 3 79.33 -62.00 43.48
C PHE A 3 80.00 -60.87 42.67
N LYS A 4 81.30 -60.67 42.89
CA LYS A 4 82.12 -59.69 42.17
C LYS A 4 82.29 -60.03 40.68
N GLU A 5 82.43 -61.30 40.34
CA GLU A 5 82.54 -61.78 38.95
C GLU A 5 81.20 -61.59 38.23
N PHE A 6 80.09 -61.99 38.86
CA PHE A 6 78.74 -61.78 38.33
C PHE A 6 78.42 -60.32 38.02
N LYS A 7 78.78 -59.39 38.92
CA LYS A 7 78.56 -57.95 38.71
C LYS A 7 79.38 -57.39 37.55
N THR A 8 80.55 -58.00 37.29
CA THR A 8 81.45 -57.59 36.21
C THR A 8 80.89 -58.07 34.87
N ASP A 9 80.43 -59.32 34.79
CA ASP A 9 79.75 -59.87 33.61
C ASP A 9 78.46 -59.13 33.28
N LEU A 10 77.68 -58.78 34.31
CA LEU A 10 76.44 -58.04 34.11
C LEU A 10 76.73 -56.63 33.60
N LYS A 11 77.78 -55.95 34.08
CA LYS A 11 78.19 -54.66 33.51
C LYS A 11 78.72 -54.78 32.07
N ALA A 12 79.41 -55.86 31.75
CA ALA A 12 79.96 -56.08 30.41
C ALA A 12 78.86 -56.37 29.38
N ASN A 13 77.80 -57.09 29.78
CA ASN A 13 76.80 -57.63 28.85
C ASN A 13 75.40 -57.03 28.98
N ALA A 14 75.06 -56.30 30.06
CA ALA A 14 73.73 -55.71 30.24
C ALA A 14 73.54 -54.35 29.55
N LYS A 15 74.53 -53.87 28.78
CA LYS A 15 74.31 -52.74 27.87
C LYS A 15 73.50 -53.22 26.67
N PHE A 16 72.18 -53.30 26.85
CA PHE A 16 71.26 -53.36 25.72
C PHE A 16 71.37 -52.04 24.98
N ASN A 17 71.87 -52.09 23.75
CA ASN A 17 71.88 -50.93 22.87
C ASN A 17 70.45 -50.75 22.35
N ILE A 18 69.61 -50.08 23.14
CA ILE A 18 68.27 -49.71 22.71
C ILE A 18 68.48 -48.61 21.66
N VAL A 19 68.44 -48.98 20.38
CA VAL A 19 68.35 -48.02 19.28
C VAL A 19 66.99 -47.37 19.43
N ASN A 20 66.96 -46.19 20.06
CA ASN A 20 65.74 -45.41 20.22
C ASN A 20 65.42 -44.77 18.86
N ASN A 21 64.81 -45.54 17.96
CA ASN A 21 64.29 -45.04 16.69
C ASN A 21 62.94 -44.34 16.92
N SER A 22 62.89 -43.43 17.92
CA SER A 22 61.67 -42.68 18.24
C SER A 22 61.21 -41.79 17.10
N ASP A 23 62.11 -41.49 16.16
CA ASP A 23 61.81 -40.69 14.97
C ASP A 23 60.97 -41.47 13.94
N ASP A 24 60.97 -42.80 13.98
CA ASP A 24 60.17 -43.66 13.09
C ASP A 24 58.82 -44.08 13.68
N PHE A 25 58.60 -43.88 14.99
CA PHE A 25 57.37 -44.32 15.65
C PHE A 25 56.27 -43.25 15.57
N ASN A 26 55.68 -43.09 14.39
CA ASN A 26 54.53 -42.19 14.23
C ASN A 26 53.24 -42.89 14.65
N ILE A 27 52.84 -42.71 15.91
CA ILE A 27 51.60 -43.29 16.49
C ILE A 27 50.36 -43.03 15.60
N ARG A 28 50.33 -41.94 14.82
CA ARG A 28 49.21 -41.61 13.93
C ARG A 28 49.03 -42.57 12.76
N SER A 29 50.03 -43.37 12.38
CA SER A 29 49.89 -44.37 11.31
C SER A 29 49.15 -45.63 11.75
N TYR A 30 49.01 -45.86 13.06
CA TYR A 30 48.33 -47.03 13.63
C TYR A 30 46.99 -46.69 14.26
N LEU A 31 46.63 -45.41 14.33
CA LEU A 31 45.27 -45.01 14.63
C LEU A 31 44.42 -45.24 13.37
N PRO A 32 43.31 -45.99 13.43
CA PRO A 32 42.37 -46.02 12.33
C PRO A 32 41.92 -44.57 12.07
N PHE A 33 42.21 -44.05 10.88
CA PHE A 33 41.63 -42.80 10.43
C PHE A 33 40.11 -43.03 10.31
N GLU A 34 39.38 -42.78 11.39
CA GLU A 34 37.95 -42.53 11.25
C GLU A 34 37.82 -41.25 10.43
N ARG A 35 37.63 -41.41 9.11
CA ARG A 35 37.02 -40.36 8.30
C ARG A 35 35.66 -40.13 8.95
N LYS A 36 35.58 -39.15 9.86
CA LYS A 36 34.30 -38.54 10.22
C LYS A 36 33.66 -38.19 8.90
N ASN A 37 32.64 -38.94 8.50
CA ASN A 37 31.75 -38.56 7.42
C ASN A 37 31.17 -37.22 7.87
N GLN A 38 31.82 -36.13 7.45
CA GLN A 38 31.26 -34.80 7.57
C GLN A 38 30.07 -34.84 6.62
N LYS A 39 28.94 -35.33 7.14
CA LYS A 39 27.66 -35.32 6.44
C LYS A 39 27.49 -33.90 5.93
N ASN A 40 27.11 -33.77 4.66
CA ASN A 40 27.04 -32.51 3.92
C ASN A 40 25.94 -31.55 4.43
N TYR A 41 25.70 -31.49 5.74
CA TYR A 41 24.77 -30.58 6.41
C TYR A 41 24.98 -29.12 5.98
N PHE A 42 26.21 -28.74 5.65
CA PHE A 42 26.50 -27.41 5.09
C PHE A 42 25.83 -27.17 3.73
N ARG A 43 25.78 -28.18 2.85
CA ARG A 43 25.07 -28.07 1.56
C ARG A 43 23.57 -27.96 1.77
N TYR A 44 23.02 -28.75 2.68
CA TYR A 44 21.59 -28.65 3.02
C TYR A 44 21.27 -27.30 3.67
N ALA A 45 22.14 -26.78 4.54
CA ALA A 45 21.98 -25.45 5.16
C ALA A 45 22.02 -24.32 4.12
N LEU A 46 22.92 -24.39 3.14
CA LEU A 46 22.97 -23.43 2.03
C LEU A 46 21.71 -23.47 1.16
N VAL A 47 21.22 -24.67 0.83
CA VAL A 47 19.97 -24.83 0.07
C VAL A 47 18.77 -24.30 0.85
N SER A 48 18.67 -24.58 2.16
CA SER A 48 17.60 -24.03 2.98
C SER A 48 17.67 -22.51 3.10
N LEU A 49 18.88 -21.94 3.21
CA LEU A 49 19.05 -20.48 3.25
C LEU A 49 18.65 -19.82 1.93
N ALA A 50 19.03 -20.42 0.80
CA ALA A 50 18.65 -19.94 -0.52
C ALA A 50 17.12 -19.99 -0.74
N LEU A 51 16.47 -21.06 -0.28
CA LEU A 51 15.01 -21.18 -0.32
C LEU A 51 14.32 -20.13 0.55
N LEU A 52 14.79 -19.92 1.79
CA LEU A 52 14.26 -18.87 2.66
C LEU A 52 14.45 -17.48 2.06
N PHE A 53 15.58 -17.23 1.41
CA PHE A 53 15.83 -15.97 0.71
C PHE A 53 14.89 -15.78 -0.47
N LEU A 54 14.66 -16.82 -1.29
CA LEU A 54 13.71 -16.76 -2.40
C LEU A 54 12.28 -16.50 -1.94
N VAL A 55 11.83 -17.20 -0.90
CA VAL A 55 10.49 -17.00 -0.33
C VAL A 55 10.38 -15.62 0.31
N GLY A 56 11.39 -15.21 1.08
CA GLY A 56 11.43 -13.89 1.71
C GLY A 56 11.44 -12.76 0.68
N MET A 57 12.24 -12.88 -0.38
CA MET A 57 12.31 -11.88 -1.45
C MET A 57 11.04 -11.86 -2.30
N GLY A 58 10.47 -13.03 -2.63
CA GLY A 58 9.19 -13.12 -3.34
C GLY A 58 8.04 -12.51 -2.53
N GLY A 59 7.95 -12.82 -1.23
CA GLY A 59 6.98 -12.20 -0.33
C GLY A 59 7.19 -10.70 -0.21
N PHE A 60 8.44 -10.25 -0.07
CA PHE A 60 8.76 -8.82 -0.02
C PHE A 60 8.34 -8.09 -1.30
N MET A 61 8.65 -8.63 -2.48
CA MET A 61 8.23 -8.05 -3.76
C MET A 61 6.70 -8.02 -3.89
N TYR A 62 6.02 -9.12 -3.56
CA TYR A 62 4.56 -9.18 -3.58
C TYR A 62 3.93 -8.08 -2.73
N LEU A 63 4.43 -7.88 -1.50
CA LEU A 63 3.92 -6.86 -0.59
C LEU A 63 4.23 -5.43 -1.02
N ASN A 64 5.29 -5.21 -1.81
CA ASN A 64 5.68 -3.88 -2.28
C ASN A 64 5.04 -3.50 -3.61
N LEU A 65 4.63 -4.46 -4.44
CA LEU A 65 4.14 -4.20 -5.80
C LEU A 65 2.61 -4.27 -5.93
N ASN A 66 1.93 -5.02 -5.05
CA ASN A 66 0.47 -5.14 -5.15
C ASN A 66 -0.23 -3.99 -4.43
N PRO A 67 -1.19 -3.32 -5.10
CA PRO A 67 -2.04 -2.35 -4.45
C PRO A 67 -3.02 -3.02 -3.50
N VAL A 68 -3.33 -2.33 -2.40
CA VAL A 68 -4.32 -2.73 -1.39
C VAL A 68 -5.32 -1.60 -1.11
N SER A 69 -5.11 -0.44 -1.70
CA SER A 69 -5.93 0.76 -1.52
C SER A 69 -5.79 1.65 -2.75
N TYR A 70 -6.89 2.28 -3.12
CA TYR A 70 -7.01 3.18 -4.26
C TYR A 70 -7.52 4.52 -3.74
N LEU A 71 -6.83 5.59 -4.13
CA LEU A 71 -7.21 6.96 -3.83
C LEU A 71 -7.48 7.65 -5.16
N GLU A 72 -8.76 7.84 -5.46
CA GLU A 72 -9.20 8.66 -6.58
C GLU A 72 -9.17 10.12 -6.16
N MET A 73 -8.64 10.97 -7.02
CA MET A 73 -8.54 12.41 -6.81
C MET A 73 -9.06 13.09 -8.06
N GLU A 74 -10.28 13.62 -7.97
CA GLU A 74 -10.89 14.41 -9.01
C GLU A 74 -10.53 15.88 -8.81
N VAL A 75 -9.56 16.28 -9.63
CA VAL A 75 -9.16 17.66 -9.95
C VAL A 75 -9.26 17.76 -11.47
N ASN A 76 -9.15 18.94 -12.06
CA ASN A 76 -8.96 19.03 -13.50
C ASN A 76 -7.45 19.18 -13.80
N PRO A 77 -6.74 18.13 -14.25
CA PRO A 77 -7.22 16.79 -14.63
C PRO A 77 -7.17 15.74 -13.50
N GLY A 78 -7.99 14.68 -13.56
CA GLY A 78 -8.15 13.70 -12.46
C GLY A 78 -7.16 12.54 -12.46
N VAL A 79 -6.85 11.99 -11.27
CA VAL A 79 -5.87 10.91 -11.09
C VAL A 79 -6.31 9.86 -10.08
N GLU A 80 -6.02 8.58 -10.37
CA GLU A 80 -6.13 7.46 -9.44
C GLU A 80 -4.74 7.06 -8.93
N ILE A 81 -4.57 7.02 -7.61
CA ILE A 81 -3.33 6.66 -6.93
C ILE A 81 -3.49 5.29 -6.28
N GLN A 82 -2.64 4.34 -6.68
CA GLN A 82 -2.66 2.97 -6.17
C GLN A 82 -1.61 2.81 -5.09
N LEU A 83 -2.02 2.38 -3.89
CA LEU A 83 -1.17 2.29 -2.70
C LEU A 83 -0.96 0.84 -2.27
N ASN A 84 0.29 0.47 -1.97
CA ASN A 84 0.57 -0.80 -1.31
C ASN A 84 0.33 -0.72 0.21
N ARG A 85 0.49 -1.87 0.89
CA ARG A 85 0.28 -2.00 2.34
C ARG A 85 1.21 -1.15 3.23
N PHE A 86 2.17 -0.45 2.64
CA PHE A 86 3.08 0.46 3.33
C PHE A 86 2.75 1.92 3.01
N ASN A 87 1.57 2.20 2.44
CA ASN A 87 1.11 3.51 1.97
C ASN A 87 2.09 4.15 0.98
N ARG A 88 2.65 3.32 0.10
CA ARG A 88 3.51 3.79 -1.00
C ARG A 88 2.80 3.61 -2.31
N VAL A 89 2.98 4.60 -3.18
CA VAL A 89 2.47 4.62 -4.54
C VAL A 89 3.11 3.47 -5.33
N VAL A 90 2.30 2.59 -5.89
CA VAL A 90 2.72 1.50 -6.79
C VAL A 90 2.29 1.73 -8.23
N GLY A 91 1.26 2.55 -8.43
CA GLY A 91 0.74 2.98 -9.72
C GLY A 91 0.03 4.32 -9.59
N VAL A 92 -0.01 5.04 -10.70
CA VAL A 92 -0.82 6.24 -10.88
C VAL A 92 -1.47 6.09 -12.25
N THR A 93 -2.77 6.29 -12.34
CA THR A 93 -3.53 6.21 -13.59
C THR A 93 -4.25 7.52 -13.79
N ALA A 94 -4.15 8.09 -14.99
CA ALA A 94 -4.99 9.23 -15.39
C ALA A 94 -6.45 8.77 -15.51
N THR A 95 -7.38 9.43 -14.81
CA THR A 95 -8.82 9.16 -14.99
C THR A 95 -9.36 9.91 -16.21
N ASP A 96 -8.74 11.05 -16.54
CA ASP A 96 -9.14 11.89 -17.67
C ASP A 96 -8.10 11.91 -18.79
N SER A 97 -8.55 12.16 -20.02
CA SER A 97 -7.67 12.33 -21.17
C SER A 97 -6.64 13.47 -21.01
N ASN A 98 -6.94 14.45 -20.15
CA ASN A 98 -6.07 15.59 -19.82
C ASN A 98 -5.03 15.26 -18.72
N ALA A 99 -5.11 14.10 -18.04
CA ALA A 99 -4.21 13.72 -16.94
C ALA A 99 -3.00 12.88 -17.38
N ASN A 100 -2.88 12.56 -18.67
CA ASN A 100 -1.81 11.69 -19.18
C ASN A 100 -0.39 12.23 -18.93
N ASP A 101 -0.25 13.55 -18.75
CA ASP A 101 1.04 14.19 -18.50
C ASP A 101 1.49 14.05 -17.03
N ILE A 102 0.56 13.87 -16.08
CA ILE A 102 0.87 13.77 -14.65
C ILE A 102 1.73 12.54 -14.34
N GLU A 103 1.38 11.37 -14.87
CA GLU A 103 2.17 10.14 -14.63
C GLU A 103 3.60 10.28 -15.19
N ALA A 104 3.75 10.97 -16.33
CA ALA A 104 5.02 11.16 -16.99
C ALA A 104 5.90 12.22 -16.30
N GLU A 105 5.30 13.29 -15.80
CA GLU A 105 5.98 14.45 -15.24
C GLU A 105 6.26 14.29 -13.73
N LEU A 106 5.31 13.73 -12.98
CA LEU A 106 5.44 13.49 -11.55
C LEU A 106 5.95 12.08 -11.30
N ASN A 107 7.21 11.97 -10.86
CA ASN A 107 7.82 10.70 -10.46
C ASN A 107 7.26 10.23 -9.10
N LEU A 108 5.99 9.80 -9.08
CA LEU A 108 5.24 9.46 -7.87
C LEU A 108 5.51 8.04 -7.38
N LYS A 109 5.92 7.13 -8.28
CA LYS A 109 6.09 5.71 -7.96
C LYS A 109 7.10 5.49 -6.83
N TYR A 110 6.75 4.61 -5.90
CA TYR A 110 7.47 4.25 -4.67
C TYR A 110 7.58 5.34 -3.59
N LYS A 111 7.07 6.55 -3.84
CA LYS A 111 6.92 7.58 -2.80
C LYS A 111 5.84 7.17 -1.81
N ARG A 112 5.93 7.71 -0.60
CA ARG A 112 4.86 7.58 0.38
C ARG A 112 3.71 8.52 -0.02
N LEU A 113 2.51 8.22 0.43
CA LEU A 113 1.32 9.02 0.11
C LEU A 113 1.47 10.50 0.50
N ASP A 114 2.01 10.80 1.67
CA ASP A 114 2.30 12.16 2.15
C ASP A 114 3.19 12.93 1.15
N ASP A 115 4.31 12.33 0.74
CA ASP A 115 5.21 12.95 -0.24
C ASP A 115 4.55 13.10 -1.63
N ALA A 116 3.68 12.16 -2.01
CA ALA A 116 3.01 12.16 -3.30
C ALA A 116 1.95 13.26 -3.38
N LEU A 117 1.14 13.43 -2.33
CA LEU A 117 0.11 14.46 -2.27
C LEU A 117 0.69 15.87 -2.38
N VAL A 118 1.79 16.15 -1.67
CA VAL A 118 2.48 17.45 -1.77
C VAL A 118 2.90 17.75 -3.20
N LEU A 119 3.51 16.78 -3.89
CA LEU A 119 3.94 16.96 -5.28
C LEU A 119 2.76 17.19 -6.23
N ILE A 120 1.63 16.52 -5.99
CA ILE A 120 0.42 16.67 -6.78
C ILE A 120 -0.21 18.06 -6.56
N TYR A 121 -0.29 18.53 -5.31
CA TYR A 121 -0.82 19.87 -5.02
C TYR A 121 0.07 20.96 -5.61
N ASP A 122 1.39 20.84 -5.43
CA ASP A 122 2.35 21.79 -5.99
C ASP A 122 2.20 21.87 -7.52
N TYR A 123 2.06 20.72 -8.19
CA TYR A 123 1.82 20.67 -9.63
C TYR A 123 0.53 21.40 -10.04
N TYR A 124 -0.61 21.10 -9.40
CA TYR A 124 -1.87 21.75 -9.76
C TYR A 124 -1.87 23.26 -9.49
N ILE A 125 -1.19 23.69 -8.42
CA ILE A 125 -1.04 25.11 -8.10
C ILE A 125 -0.14 25.80 -9.13
N ASP A 126 0.99 25.19 -9.50
CA ASP A 126 1.95 25.74 -10.47
C ASP A 126 1.35 25.83 -11.88
N GLU A 127 0.51 24.87 -12.26
CA GLU A 127 -0.26 24.87 -13.53
C GLU A 127 -1.44 25.87 -13.53
N GLY A 128 -1.69 26.56 -12.42
CA GLY A 128 -2.71 27.61 -12.32
C GLY A 128 -4.14 27.06 -12.31
N LEU A 129 -4.33 25.82 -11.85
CA LEU A 129 -5.64 25.14 -11.81
C LEU A 129 -6.46 25.50 -10.56
N THR A 130 -6.28 26.73 -10.07
CA THR A 130 -6.94 27.25 -8.88
C THR A 130 -8.08 28.20 -9.25
N VAL A 131 -9.12 28.21 -8.44
CA VAL A 131 -10.24 29.16 -8.52
C VAL A 131 -10.15 30.06 -7.30
N GLU A 132 -9.95 31.36 -7.54
CA GLU A 132 -9.76 32.35 -6.46
C GLU A 132 -8.65 31.96 -5.46
N ASP A 133 -7.50 31.54 -5.98
CA ASP A 133 -6.35 31.03 -5.23
C ASP A 133 -6.59 29.71 -4.47
N ASN A 134 -7.77 29.10 -4.57
CA ASN A 134 -8.09 27.83 -3.95
C ASN A 134 -8.08 26.67 -4.95
N LEU A 135 -7.51 25.54 -4.55
CA LEU A 135 -7.58 24.27 -5.26
C LEU A 135 -8.70 23.43 -4.66
N TYR A 136 -9.75 23.17 -5.41
CA TYR A 136 -10.85 22.30 -5.00
C TYR A 136 -10.56 20.87 -5.43
N VAL A 137 -10.64 19.93 -4.48
CA VAL A 137 -10.26 18.54 -4.72
C VAL A 137 -11.33 17.63 -4.18
N LEU A 138 -11.84 16.74 -5.01
CA LEU A 138 -12.76 15.69 -4.59
C LEU A 138 -11.99 14.36 -4.48
N TYR A 139 -12.05 13.72 -3.32
CA TYR A 139 -11.36 12.45 -3.05
C TYR A 139 -12.34 11.29 -2.95
N GLY A 140 -12.00 10.19 -3.60
CA GLY A 140 -12.62 8.88 -3.41
C GLY A 140 -11.63 7.90 -2.81
N ILE A 141 -12.01 7.19 -1.75
CA ILE A 141 -11.13 6.20 -1.12
C ILE A 141 -11.76 4.81 -1.16
N ASP A 142 -11.20 3.94 -2.00
CA ASP A 142 -11.48 2.51 -2.01
C ASP A 142 -10.36 1.74 -1.30
N ALA A 143 -10.62 1.36 -0.05
CA ALA A 143 -9.68 0.61 0.79
C ALA A 143 -10.40 -0.16 1.91
N SER A 144 -9.71 -1.00 2.67
CA SER A 144 -10.26 -1.53 3.93
C SER A 144 -10.41 -0.42 4.98
N LEU A 145 -11.37 -0.55 5.92
CA LEU A 145 -11.63 0.45 6.98
C LEU A 145 -10.35 1.01 7.63
N SER A 146 -9.43 0.14 8.07
CA SER A 146 -8.16 0.55 8.69
C SER A 146 -7.27 1.39 7.77
N ASN A 147 -7.27 1.08 6.48
CA ASN A 147 -6.48 1.80 5.49
C ASN A 147 -7.16 3.12 5.12
N ARG A 148 -8.50 3.14 5.03
CA ARG A 148 -9.28 4.38 4.82
C ARG A 148 -8.98 5.42 5.90
N GLU A 149 -9.04 5.02 7.18
CA GLU A 149 -8.67 5.90 8.32
C GLU A 149 -7.25 6.45 8.18
N THR A 150 -6.31 5.61 7.77
CA THR A 150 -4.92 6.01 7.60
C THR A 150 -4.76 6.99 6.45
N ILE A 151 -5.41 6.75 5.32
CA ILE A 151 -5.37 7.61 4.12
C ILE A 151 -6.01 8.98 4.45
N ASN A 152 -7.18 8.98 5.08
CA ASN A 152 -7.85 10.21 5.53
C ASN A 152 -6.99 11.05 6.46
N THR A 153 -6.33 10.40 7.42
CA THR A 153 -5.40 11.10 8.32
C THR A 153 -4.26 11.74 7.53
N VAL A 154 -3.67 11.01 6.58
CA VAL A 154 -2.58 11.54 5.74
C VAL A 154 -3.04 12.70 4.87
N ILE A 155 -4.24 12.64 4.27
CA ILE A 155 -4.80 13.76 3.51
C ILE A 155 -4.92 14.98 4.44
N ASN A 156 -5.61 14.84 5.55
CA ASN A 156 -5.91 15.95 6.45
C ASN A 156 -4.65 16.59 7.06
N GLU A 157 -3.62 15.81 7.37
CA GLU A 157 -2.37 16.32 7.92
C GLU A 157 -1.48 17.04 6.90
N ASN A 158 -1.66 16.77 5.59
CA ASN A 158 -0.81 17.30 4.52
C ASN A 158 -1.54 18.30 3.62
N LEU A 159 -2.74 18.75 3.98
CA LEU A 159 -3.47 19.78 3.23
C LEU A 159 -2.80 21.15 3.34
N PRO A 160 -2.41 21.76 2.22
CA PRO A 160 -2.09 23.18 2.18
C PRO A 160 -3.33 24.03 2.50
N ASN A 161 -3.13 25.24 3.04
CA ASN A 161 -4.23 26.14 3.44
C ASN A 161 -5.18 26.52 2.29
N ASN A 162 -4.66 26.51 1.06
CA ASN A 162 -5.38 26.86 -0.16
C ASN A 162 -5.97 25.64 -0.86
N VAL A 163 -5.92 24.45 -0.27
CA VAL A 163 -6.62 23.27 -0.77
C VAL A 163 -7.94 23.11 -0.02
N LYS A 164 -9.00 22.87 -0.78
CA LYS A 164 -10.40 22.74 -0.35
C LYS A 164 -10.87 21.31 -0.67
N PRO A 165 -10.70 20.36 0.26
CA PRO A 165 -11.01 18.97 0.01
C PRO A 165 -12.50 18.67 0.26
N ILE A 166 -13.08 17.84 -0.59
CA ILE A 166 -14.29 17.07 -0.30
C ILE A 166 -13.86 15.62 -0.29
N VAL A 167 -14.07 14.90 0.81
CA VAL A 167 -13.63 13.51 0.95
C VAL A 167 -14.84 12.60 1.02
N LEU A 168 -15.02 11.76 0.01
CA LEU A 168 -16.01 10.71 -0.04
C LEU A 168 -15.36 9.37 0.33
N VAL A 169 -15.98 8.63 1.26
CA VAL A 169 -15.42 7.39 1.82
C VAL A 169 -16.37 6.22 1.55
N GLY A 170 -16.09 5.36 0.57
CA GLY A 170 -17.02 4.28 0.20
C GLY A 170 -16.52 3.33 -0.88
N ASN A 171 -17.27 2.25 -1.12
CA ASN A 171 -17.08 1.42 -2.32
C ASN A 171 -17.88 2.05 -3.46
N PHE A 172 -17.22 2.82 -4.34
CA PHE A 172 -17.85 3.44 -5.51
C PHE A 172 -18.23 2.42 -6.60
N SER A 173 -17.74 1.18 -6.48
CA SER A 173 -17.79 0.16 -7.54
C SER A 173 -18.83 -0.97 -7.32
N ASP A 174 -19.57 -1.00 -6.20
CA ASP A 174 -20.44 -2.13 -5.82
C ASP A 174 -21.92 -1.72 -5.61
N VAL A 175 -22.66 -1.41 -6.69
CA VAL A 175 -24.12 -1.17 -6.60
C VAL A 175 -24.92 -2.43 -6.95
N ASN A 176 -25.16 -3.28 -5.96
CA ASN A 176 -26.21 -4.32 -6.04
C ASN A 176 -27.53 -3.76 -5.47
N PHE A 177 -28.57 -3.73 -6.32
CA PHE A 177 -29.91 -3.26 -5.97
C PHE A 177 -30.56 -4.16 -4.91
N SER A 178 -30.85 -3.60 -3.74
CA SER A 178 -31.80 -4.16 -2.79
C SER A 178 -32.72 -3.06 -2.26
N SER A 179 -33.99 -3.18 -2.58
CA SER A 179 -35.09 -2.36 -2.09
C SER A 179 -35.28 -2.52 -0.57
N GLY A 180 -35.39 -1.41 0.15
CA GLY A 180 -36.02 -1.38 1.48
C GLY A 180 -35.30 -0.50 2.50
N GLU A 181 -35.90 0.66 2.77
CA GLU A 181 -35.85 1.51 3.98
C GLU A 181 -34.77 1.20 5.05
N GLU A 182 -33.86 2.14 5.33
CA GLU A 182 -34.00 3.16 6.39
C GLU A 182 -32.88 4.23 6.27
N ILE A 183 -33.20 5.46 6.68
CA ILE A 183 -32.47 6.72 6.44
C ILE A 183 -31.57 7.06 7.64
N ALA A 184 -30.51 7.83 7.35
CA ALA A 184 -29.67 8.69 8.20
C ALA A 184 -28.34 8.12 8.73
N SER A 185 -27.22 8.72 8.28
CA SER A 185 -26.54 9.77 9.07
C SER A 185 -25.52 10.58 8.23
N PRO A 186 -25.42 11.90 8.41
CA PRO A 186 -24.43 12.79 7.77
C PRO A 186 -23.18 12.97 8.66
N MET A 187 -22.16 13.68 8.16
CA MET A 187 -21.00 14.11 8.96
C MET A 187 -20.68 15.59 8.81
N THR A 188 -20.26 16.16 9.93
CA THR A 188 -20.48 17.55 10.33
C THR A 188 -19.38 18.53 9.92
N PRO A 189 -19.68 19.85 9.84
CA PRO A 189 -18.73 20.93 9.48
C PRO A 189 -17.51 21.15 10.41
N ASP A 190 -17.26 20.26 11.40
CA ASP A 190 -16.17 20.42 12.39
C ASP A 190 -14.89 19.63 12.08
N GLY A 191 -14.85 18.91 10.95
CA GLY A 191 -13.68 18.16 10.51
C GLY A 191 -13.49 16.80 11.21
N SER A 192 -14.47 16.32 11.98
CA SER A 192 -14.58 14.89 12.27
C SER A 192 -15.16 14.13 11.07
N ILE A 193 -14.74 12.89 10.84
CA ILE A 193 -15.23 11.99 9.77
C ILE A 193 -15.80 10.73 10.44
N ASP A 194 -17.03 10.33 10.09
CA ASP A 194 -17.72 9.16 10.67
C ASP A 194 -17.37 7.96 9.82
N TYR A 195 -16.39 7.22 10.30
CA TYR A 195 -15.89 6.00 9.67
C TYR A 195 -16.90 4.84 9.71
N ASN A 196 -18.08 4.98 10.35
CA ASN A 196 -19.14 3.96 10.34
C ASN A 196 -20.14 4.10 9.17
N ASN A 197 -20.08 5.19 8.40
CA ASN A 197 -20.80 5.27 7.15
C ASN A 197 -19.99 4.58 6.05
N ASP A 198 -20.10 3.25 5.98
CA ASP A 198 -19.85 2.54 4.73
C ASP A 198 -20.84 3.12 3.70
N ILE A 199 -20.38 4.03 2.83
CA ILE A 199 -21.13 4.54 1.66
C ILE A 199 -21.21 3.41 0.60
N GLY A 200 -21.62 2.21 1.01
CA GLY A 200 -21.51 0.96 0.24
C GLY A 200 -22.77 0.09 0.29
N GLN A 201 -23.93 0.68 0.56
CA GLN A 201 -25.22 -0.02 0.46
C GLN A 201 -26.23 0.87 -0.28
N GLY A 202 -26.07 0.94 -1.60
CA GLY A 202 -27.13 1.34 -2.54
C GLY A 202 -27.60 2.80 -2.43
N GLU A 203 -26.82 3.75 -2.93
CA GLU A 203 -27.40 5.03 -3.33
C GLU A 203 -28.32 4.79 -4.53
N GLN A 204 -29.63 4.82 -4.28
CA GLN A 204 -30.61 4.82 -5.35
C GLN A 204 -30.56 6.21 -5.99
N VAL A 205 -30.35 6.27 -7.31
CA VAL A 205 -30.56 7.51 -8.08
C VAL A 205 -31.92 8.08 -7.64
N PRO A 206 -32.01 9.37 -7.28
CA PRO A 206 -33.27 9.96 -6.86
C PRO A 206 -34.37 9.59 -7.84
N ASN A 207 -35.49 9.07 -7.32
CA ASN A 207 -36.61 8.52 -8.10
C ASN A 207 -37.30 9.56 -9.03
N ILE A 208 -36.72 10.75 -9.11
CA ILE A 208 -37.12 11.93 -9.84
C ILE A 208 -36.46 11.97 -11.23
N VAL A 209 -35.35 11.24 -11.44
CA VAL A 209 -34.80 10.97 -12.78
C VAL A 209 -35.46 9.70 -13.30
N GLU A 210 -36.68 9.81 -13.84
CA GLU A 210 -37.52 8.67 -14.22
C GLU A 210 -36.76 7.62 -15.06
N GLY A 211 -36.46 6.47 -14.45
CA GLY A 211 -36.01 5.28 -15.17
C GLY A 211 -34.58 5.29 -15.72
N ARG A 212 -33.76 6.31 -15.40
CA ARG A 212 -32.34 6.30 -15.78
C ARG A 212 -31.46 5.56 -14.77
N SER A 213 -30.49 4.81 -15.28
CA SER A 213 -29.49 4.14 -14.45
C SER A 213 -28.31 5.07 -14.10
N TYR A 214 -27.54 4.72 -13.07
CA TYR A 214 -26.31 5.43 -12.69
C TYR A 214 -25.33 5.54 -13.86
N GLU A 215 -25.12 4.42 -14.58
CA GLU A 215 -24.27 4.34 -15.77
C GLU A 215 -24.77 5.23 -16.91
N GLU A 216 -26.09 5.32 -17.12
CA GLU A 216 -26.66 6.20 -18.14
C GLU A 216 -26.40 7.66 -17.84
N ILE A 217 -26.48 8.08 -16.58
CA ILE A 217 -26.20 9.47 -16.17
C ILE A 217 -24.71 9.78 -16.37
N ILE A 218 -23.81 8.90 -15.96
CA ILE A 218 -22.36 9.06 -16.18
C ILE A 218 -22.05 9.26 -17.66
N ILE A 219 -22.62 8.41 -18.52
CA ILE A 219 -22.37 8.45 -19.96
C ILE A 219 -22.99 9.70 -20.60
N ASP A 220 -24.21 10.07 -20.21
CA ASP A 220 -24.93 11.20 -20.82
C ASP A 220 -24.30 12.56 -20.45
N TYR A 221 -23.77 12.68 -19.23
CA TYR A 221 -23.21 13.94 -18.70
C TYR A 221 -21.67 13.98 -18.70
N ASP A 222 -21.00 12.88 -19.06
CA ASP A 222 -19.53 12.77 -19.09
C ASP A 222 -18.91 13.16 -17.73
N ILE A 223 -19.43 12.56 -16.66
CA ILE A 223 -19.00 12.81 -15.26
C ILE A 223 -18.43 11.54 -14.63
N SER A 224 -17.57 11.69 -13.61
CA SER A 224 -17.04 10.57 -12.85
C SER A 224 -18.10 9.93 -11.93
N ASP A 225 -17.84 8.69 -11.51
CA ASP A 225 -18.61 8.02 -10.45
C ASP A 225 -18.61 8.85 -9.16
N LEU A 226 -17.44 9.42 -8.82
CA LEU A 226 -17.19 10.20 -7.62
C LEU A 226 -18.01 11.49 -7.56
N ARG A 227 -18.06 12.21 -8.68
CA ARG A 227 -18.85 13.43 -8.83
C ARG A 227 -20.35 13.15 -8.76
N LEU A 228 -20.80 12.06 -9.40
CA LEU A 228 -22.20 11.67 -9.32
C LEU A 228 -22.60 11.32 -7.88
N SER A 229 -21.74 10.64 -7.12
CA SER A 229 -21.96 10.37 -5.68
C SER A 229 -22.11 11.67 -4.87
N LEU A 230 -21.24 12.67 -5.10
CA LEU A 230 -21.37 13.98 -4.44
C LEU A 230 -22.70 14.66 -4.77
N VAL A 231 -23.09 14.65 -6.04
CA VAL A 231 -24.35 15.28 -6.48
C VAL A 231 -25.56 14.60 -5.86
N ILE A 232 -25.58 13.27 -5.80
CA ILE A 232 -26.66 12.50 -5.16
C ILE A 232 -26.71 12.81 -3.66
N MET A 233 -25.57 12.86 -2.99
CA MET A 233 -25.47 13.26 -1.58
C MET A 233 -26.09 14.65 -1.35
N LEU A 234 -25.64 15.66 -2.09
CA LEU A 234 -26.14 17.03 -1.97
C LEU A 234 -27.65 17.13 -2.28
N PHE A 235 -28.11 16.43 -3.31
CA PHE A 235 -29.52 16.40 -3.66
C PHE A 235 -30.39 15.78 -2.56
N ASN A 236 -29.90 14.74 -1.89
CA ASN A 236 -30.64 14.07 -0.83
C ASN A 236 -30.59 14.82 0.52
N GLU A 237 -29.53 15.56 0.79
CA GLU A 237 -29.33 16.27 2.06
C GLU A 237 -29.95 17.66 2.07
N MET A 238 -30.01 18.34 0.93
CA MET A 238 -30.48 19.72 0.84
C MET A 238 -31.96 19.81 0.47
N ASP A 239 -32.77 20.39 1.37
CA ASP A 239 -34.21 20.59 1.16
C ASP A 239 -34.55 21.50 -0.05
N ASP A 240 -33.59 22.30 -0.53
CA ASP A 240 -33.77 23.24 -1.63
C ASP A 240 -33.85 22.56 -3.02
N PHE A 241 -33.40 21.30 -3.14
CA PHE A 241 -33.38 20.57 -4.40
C PHE A 241 -34.39 19.42 -4.38
N THR A 242 -35.42 19.48 -5.23
CA THR A 242 -36.53 18.50 -5.19
C THR A 242 -37.00 18.04 -6.57
N THR A 243 -36.49 18.64 -7.63
CA THR A 243 -36.93 18.37 -9.01
C THR A 243 -35.81 17.80 -9.87
N GLU A 244 -36.17 17.20 -11.00
CA GLU A 244 -35.18 16.68 -11.97
C GLU A 244 -34.31 17.82 -12.51
N ALA A 245 -34.90 19.00 -12.72
CA ALA A 245 -34.17 20.18 -13.15
C ALA A 245 -33.12 20.63 -12.13
N ASP A 246 -33.42 20.51 -10.84
CA ASP A 246 -32.48 20.82 -9.76
C ASP A 246 -31.30 19.84 -9.75
N PHE A 247 -31.60 18.54 -9.89
CA PHE A 247 -30.59 17.49 -9.99
C PHE A 247 -29.66 17.71 -11.19
N ILE A 248 -30.23 18.02 -12.37
CA ILE A 248 -29.43 18.34 -13.56
C ILE A 248 -28.59 19.60 -13.33
N SER A 249 -29.14 20.61 -12.65
CA SER A 249 -28.38 21.81 -12.29
C SER A 249 -27.15 21.47 -11.44
N LEU A 250 -27.28 20.55 -10.47
CA LEU A 250 -26.16 20.08 -9.66
C LEU A 250 -25.11 19.33 -10.50
N LEU A 251 -25.54 18.50 -11.46
CA LEU A 251 -24.62 17.80 -12.36
C LEU A 251 -23.77 18.78 -13.19
N GLU A 252 -24.33 19.91 -13.58
CA GLU A 252 -23.67 20.93 -14.41
C GLU A 252 -22.76 21.89 -13.61
N MET A 253 -22.85 21.92 -12.28
CA MET A 253 -22.04 22.81 -11.43
C MET A 253 -20.55 22.44 -11.44
N ASN A 254 -19.67 23.44 -11.28
CA ASN A 254 -18.25 23.19 -11.10
C ASN A 254 -17.96 22.66 -9.68
N ILE A 255 -16.82 21.98 -9.49
CA ILE A 255 -16.42 21.44 -8.18
C ILE A 255 -16.37 22.54 -7.11
N SER A 256 -15.98 23.77 -7.45
CA SER A 256 -16.00 24.91 -6.52
C SER A 256 -17.41 25.28 -6.05
N GLU A 257 -18.40 25.22 -6.94
CA GLU A 257 -19.80 25.51 -6.61
C GLU A 257 -20.40 24.38 -5.76
N LEU A 258 -20.08 23.13 -6.10
CA LEU A 258 -20.47 21.96 -5.29
C LEU A 258 -19.85 22.01 -3.89
N TYR A 259 -18.60 22.49 -3.78
CA TYR A 259 -17.94 22.71 -2.48
C TYR A 259 -18.68 23.74 -1.63
N GLU A 260 -19.13 24.86 -2.22
CA GLU A 260 -19.90 25.87 -1.49
C GLU A 260 -21.26 25.36 -1.01
N LEU A 261 -21.86 24.40 -1.71
CA LEU A 261 -23.07 23.72 -1.25
C LEU A 261 -22.77 22.72 -0.14
N TYR A 262 -21.68 21.97 -0.27
CA TYR A 262 -21.22 21.00 0.72
C TYR A 262 -20.85 21.64 2.08
N GLU A 263 -20.32 22.86 2.09
CA GLU A 263 -19.98 23.56 3.34
C GLU A 263 -21.18 24.16 4.11
N LYS A 264 -22.38 24.19 3.51
CA LYS A 264 -23.58 24.80 4.13
C LYS A 264 -24.27 23.87 5.12
#